data_AF-A0A7X3KAP8-F1
#
_entry.id   AF-A0A7X3KAP8-F1
#
_cell.length_a   1.000
_cell.length_b   1.000
_cell.length_c   1.000
_cell.angle_alpha   90.00
_cell.angle_beta   90.00
_cell.angle_gamma   90.00
#
_symmetry.space_group_name_H-M   'P 1'
#
loop_
_entity.id
_entity.type
_entity.pdbx_description
1 polymer ?
#
loop_
_entity_poly.entity_id
_entity_poly.type
_entity_poly.pdbx_seq_one_letter_code
_entity_poly.pdbx_strand_id
1 'polypeptide(L)'
;MGEPLKIVEGRALTAQQKKDLLNRLARVEGQLRGVQKLIALADAPSDCDAVAQQMAAARKALDRSFVQLLTASIVTHTGNAGDVEEAKAAAAHLAAMFDKFA
;
A
#
# COMPACT_ATOMS: atom_id res chain seq x y z
N MET A 1 0.22 -21.57 -8.22
CA MET A 1 0.56 -20.95 -6.93
C MET A 1 1.98 -20.44 -7.06
N GLY A 2 2.17 -19.12 -7.03
CA GLY A 2 3.50 -18.52 -7.05
C GLY A 2 4.26 -18.87 -5.77
N GLU A 3 5.59 -18.90 -5.85
CA GLU A 3 6.47 -19.09 -4.70
C GLU A 3 6.20 -17.99 -3.64
N PRO A 4 6.18 -18.32 -2.34
CA PRO A 4 5.96 -17.33 -1.30
C PRO A 4 7.05 -16.25 -1.31
N LEU A 5 6.63 -14.99 -1.17
CA LEU A 5 7.55 -13.84 -1.16
C LEU A 5 8.54 -13.96 0.01
N LYS A 6 9.85 -13.99 -0.29
CA LYS A 6 10.91 -13.95 0.71
C LYS A 6 11.10 -12.53 1.25
N ILE A 7 10.84 -12.33 2.54
CA ILE A 7 11.08 -11.05 3.22
C ILE A 7 12.58 -10.94 3.56
N VAL A 8 13.27 -9.99 2.93
CA VAL A 8 14.67 -9.67 3.24
C VAL A 8 14.76 -8.66 4.38
N GLU A 9 15.83 -8.70 5.16
CA GLU A 9 16.18 -7.62 6.08
C GLU A 9 16.83 -6.45 5.33
N GLY A 10 16.73 -5.23 5.88
CA GLY A 10 17.33 -4.05 5.26
C GLY A 10 16.94 -2.75 5.97
N ARG A 11 17.52 -1.64 5.53
CA ARG A 11 17.35 -0.32 6.18
C ARG A 11 16.15 0.49 5.68
N ALA A 12 15.49 0.06 4.59
CA ALA A 12 14.34 0.77 4.04
C ALA A 12 13.06 0.59 4.88
N LEU A 13 12.82 -0.64 5.33
CA LEU A 13 11.69 -1.02 6.17
C LEU A 13 12.10 -2.21 7.04
N THR A 14 11.58 -2.28 8.25
CA THR A 14 11.71 -3.46 9.13
C THR A 14 10.97 -4.66 8.55
N ALA A 15 11.35 -5.88 8.97
CA ALA A 15 10.65 -7.10 8.55
C ALA A 15 9.16 -7.08 8.91
N GLN A 16 8.81 -6.51 10.07
CA GLN A 16 7.41 -6.38 10.50
C GLN A 16 6.62 -5.41 9.61
N GLN A 17 7.17 -4.23 9.30
CA GLN A 17 6.55 -3.29 8.37
C GLN A 17 6.31 -3.91 6.98
N LYS A 18 7.30 -4.66 6.46
CA LYS A 18 7.15 -5.40 5.20
C LYS A 18 6.01 -6.41 5.27
N LYS A 19 5.97 -7.23 6.32
CA LYS A 19 4.91 -8.23 6.53
C LYS A 19 3.52 -7.58 6.58
N ASP A 20 3.37 -6.47 7.29
CA ASP A 20 2.09 -5.78 7.44
C ASP A 20 1.60 -5.16 6.12
N LEU A 21 2.50 -4.55 5.35
CA LEU A 21 2.19 -4.03 4.02
C LEU A 21 1.80 -5.15 3.05
N LEU A 22 2.56 -6.24 3.01
CA LEU A 22 2.25 -7.39 2.16
C LEU A 22 0.88 -8.01 2.50
N ASN A 23 0.56 -8.15 3.79
CA ASN A 23 -0.76 -8.62 4.22
C ASN A 23 -1.90 -7.71 3.78
N ARG A 24 -1.67 -6.39 3.73
CA ARG A 24 -2.66 -5.42 3.24
C ARG A 24 -2.84 -5.53 1.74
N LEU A 25 -1.74 -5.63 0.99
CA LEU A 25 -1.78 -5.83 -0.46
C LEU A 25 -2.48 -7.14 -0.84
N ALA A 26 -2.24 -8.23 -0.10
CA ALA A 26 -2.96 -9.49 -0.30
C ALA A 26 -4.49 -9.35 -0.14
N ARG A 27 -4.95 -8.49 0.79
CA ARG A 27 -6.38 -8.18 0.92
C ARG A 27 -6.89 -7.37 -0.27
N VAL A 28 -6.14 -6.36 -0.72
CA VAL A 28 -6.48 -5.58 -1.93
C VAL A 28 -6.57 -6.49 -3.15
N GLU A 29 -5.64 -7.43 -3.31
CA GLU A 29 -5.69 -8.45 -4.37
C GLU A 29 -6.96 -9.33 -4.28
N GLY A 30 -7.37 -9.71 -3.06
CA GLY A 30 -8.65 -10.38 -2.82
C GLY A 30 -9.85 -9.54 -3.27
N GLN A 31 -9.84 -8.24 -2.99
CA GLN A 31 -10.89 -7.31 -3.46
C GLN A 31 -10.91 -7.22 -4.98
N LEU A 32 -9.75 -7.11 -5.65
CA LEU A 32 -9.66 -7.06 -7.11
C LEU A 32 -10.20 -8.34 -7.75
N ARG A 33 -9.89 -9.52 -7.18
CA ARG A 33 -10.50 -10.79 -7.62
C ARG A 33 -12.01 -10.81 -7.42
N GLY A 34 -12.52 -10.21 -6.33
CA GLY A 34 -13.96 -10.02 -6.10
C GLY A 34 -14.61 -9.13 -7.16
N VAL A 35 -13.98 -7.99 -7.47
CA VAL A 35 -14.42 -7.06 -8.53
C VAL A 35 -14.48 -7.78 -9.89
N GLN A 36 -13.44 -8.54 -10.26
CA GLN A 36 -13.43 -9.30 -11.51
C GLN A 36 -14.61 -10.29 -11.60
N LYS A 37 -14.93 -10.98 -10.49
CA LYS A 37 -16.09 -11.89 -10.43
C LYS A 37 -17.41 -11.14 -10.58
N LEU A 38 -17.57 -9.99 -9.92
CA LEU A 38 -18.78 -9.17 -10.05
C LEU A 38 -18.98 -8.70 -11.48
N ILE A 39 -17.90 -8.26 -12.15
CA ILE A 39 -17.94 -7.87 -13.57
C ILE A 39 -18.33 -9.07 -14.45
N ALA A 40 -17.74 -10.24 -14.22
CA ALA A 40 -18.02 -11.43 -15.02
C ALA A 40 -19.45 -11.97 -14.86
N LEU A 41 -20.13 -11.63 -13.75
CA LEU A 41 -21.49 -12.07 -13.44
C LEU A 41 -22.54 -10.96 -13.66
N ALA A 42 -22.13 -9.74 -14.00
CA ALA A 42 -23.04 -8.61 -14.20
C ALA A 42 -23.91 -8.83 -15.44
N ASP A 43 -25.22 -8.70 -15.28
CA ASP A 43 -26.22 -8.91 -16.34
C ASP A 43 -27.07 -7.66 -16.54
N ALA A 44 -27.44 -6.99 -15.45
CA ALA A 44 -28.23 -5.75 -15.49
C ALA A 44 -27.35 -4.50 -15.26
N PRO A 45 -27.74 -3.32 -15.78
CA PRO A 45 -27.02 -2.08 -15.52
C PRO A 45 -26.84 -1.72 -14.04
N SER A 46 -27.77 -2.15 -13.18
CA SER A 46 -27.69 -1.94 -11.73
C SER A 46 -26.54 -2.71 -11.05
N ASP A 47 -26.06 -3.79 -11.64
CA ASP A 47 -24.94 -4.57 -11.08
C ASP A 47 -23.62 -3.77 -11.13
N CYS A 48 -23.53 -2.82 -12.07
CA CYS A 48 -22.39 -1.90 -12.17
C CYS A 48 -22.24 -1.01 -10.92
N ASP A 49 -23.33 -0.71 -10.20
CA ASP A 49 -23.25 0.07 -8.97
C ASP A 49 -22.48 -0.70 -7.89
N ALA A 50 -22.73 -2.00 -7.76
CA ALA A 50 -22.01 -2.87 -6.83
C ALA A 50 -20.53 -3.02 -7.21
N VAL A 51 -20.23 -3.17 -8.52
CA VAL A 51 -18.86 -3.17 -9.03
C VAL A 51 -18.15 -1.86 -8.69
N ALA A 52 -18.78 -0.73 -8.96
CA ALA A 52 -18.21 0.60 -8.69
C ALA A 52 -17.92 0.80 -7.20
N GLN A 53 -18.82 0.38 -6.31
CA GLN A 53 -18.62 0.42 -4.87
C GLN A 53 -17.43 -0.44 -4.43
N GLN A 54 -17.29 -1.66 -4.95
CA GLN A 54 -16.16 -2.54 -4.61
C GLN A 54 -14.83 -2.02 -5.17
N MET A 55 -14.84 -1.46 -6.38
CA MET A 55 -13.66 -0.78 -6.94
C MET A 55 -13.24 0.41 -6.08
N ALA A 56 -14.19 1.24 -5.65
CA ALA A 56 -13.91 2.37 -4.76
C ALA A 56 -13.34 1.90 -3.40
N ALA A 57 -13.85 0.80 -2.86
CA ALA A 57 -13.33 0.19 -1.64
C ALA A 57 -11.89 -0.33 -1.82
N ALA A 58 -11.59 -0.99 -2.94
CA ALA A 58 -10.25 -1.46 -3.28
C ALA A 58 -9.27 -0.29 -3.45
N ARG A 59 -9.67 0.78 -4.16
CA ARG A 59 -8.88 2.01 -4.31
C ARG A 59 -8.54 2.61 -2.95
N LYS A 60 -9.53 2.82 -2.10
CA LYS A 60 -9.32 3.38 -0.75
C LYS A 60 -8.41 2.50 0.12
N ALA A 61 -8.50 1.18 -0.02
CA ALA A 61 -7.63 0.24 0.70
C ALA A 61 -6.18 0.31 0.21
N LEU A 62 -5.98 0.47 -1.11
CA LEU A 62 -4.66 0.69 -1.70
C LEU A 62 -4.06 2.03 -1.27
N ASP A 63 -4.82 3.12 -1.31
CA ASP A 63 -4.37 4.46 -0.87
C ASP A 63 -3.92 4.44 0.60
N ARG A 64 -4.68 3.78 1.48
CA ARG A 64 -4.28 3.60 2.88
C ARG A 64 -2.98 2.81 3.03
N SER A 65 -2.76 1.83 2.15
CA SER A 65 -1.52 1.03 2.15
C SER A 65 -0.33 1.87 1.65
N PHE A 66 -0.56 2.75 0.68
CA PHE A 66 0.43 3.72 0.21
C PHE A 66 0.85 4.70 1.30
N VAL A 67 -0.12 5.32 2.00
CA VAL A 67 0.19 6.23 3.13
C VAL A 67 1.01 5.50 4.20
N GLN A 68 0.64 4.26 4.54
CA GLN A 68 1.37 3.48 5.53
C GLN A 68 2.79 3.12 5.10
N LEU A 69 3.01 2.83 3.82
CA LEU A 69 4.35 2.61 3.28
C LEU A 69 5.23 3.84 3.52
N LEU A 70 4.74 5.02 3.15
CA LEU A 70 5.49 6.26 3.29
C LEU A 70 5.71 6.63 4.76
N THR A 71 4.69 6.54 5.61
CA THR A 71 4.85 6.79 7.06
C THR A 71 5.85 5.81 7.69
N ALA A 72 5.79 4.52 7.35
CA ALA A 72 6.74 3.53 7.83
C ALA A 72 8.17 3.84 7.37
N SER A 73 8.34 4.30 6.13
CA SER A 73 9.63 4.74 5.61
C SER A 73 10.14 5.98 6.34
N ILE A 74 9.29 6.98 6.64
CA ILE A 74 9.70 8.17 7.39
C ILE A 74 10.26 7.78 8.75
N VAL A 75 9.53 6.97 9.51
CA VAL A 75 9.94 6.53 10.85
C VAL A 75 11.24 5.74 10.79
N THR A 76 11.37 4.81 9.85
CA THR A 76 12.57 3.97 9.73
C THR A 76 13.80 4.77 9.32
N HIS A 77 13.66 5.67 8.34
CA HIS A 77 14.79 6.44 7.82
C HIS A 77 15.26 7.52 8.81
N THR A 78 14.32 8.22 9.45
CA THR A 78 14.66 9.22 10.48
C THR A 78 15.26 8.58 11.72
N GLY A 79 14.78 7.41 12.14
CA GLY A 79 15.34 6.67 13.28
C GLY A 79 16.72 6.05 13.03
N ASN A 80 17.08 5.83 11.77
CA ASN A 80 18.38 5.26 11.37
C ASN A 80 19.39 6.33 10.92
N ALA A 81 19.02 7.61 10.93
CA ALA A 81 19.89 8.70 10.50
C ALA A 81 21.09 8.87 11.44
N GLY A 82 22.27 9.11 10.89
CA GLY A 82 23.50 9.34 11.65
C GLY A 82 23.54 10.70 12.35
N ASP A 83 22.83 11.69 11.80
CA ASP A 83 22.69 13.03 12.37
C ASP A 83 21.34 13.68 12.02
N VAL A 84 21.13 14.90 12.54
CA VAL A 84 19.89 15.66 12.36
C VAL A 84 19.70 16.14 10.91
N GLU A 85 20.76 16.41 10.17
CA GLU A 85 20.66 16.88 8.79
C GLU A 85 20.26 15.73 7.85
N GLU A 86 20.81 14.53 8.05
CA GLU A 86 20.37 13.32 7.35
C GLU A 86 18.91 13.00 7.65
N ALA A 87 18.48 13.12 8.91
CA ALA A 87 17.08 12.90 9.30
C ALA A 87 16.14 13.90 8.60
N LYS A 88 16.51 15.19 8.53
CA LYS A 88 15.74 16.23 7.83
C LYS A 88 15.67 15.95 6.32
N ALA A 89 16.78 15.56 5.70
CA ALA A 89 16.83 15.26 4.27
C ALA A 89 15.92 14.07 3.92
N ALA A 90 15.97 13.00 4.71
CA ALA A 90 15.08 11.85 4.54
C ALA A 90 13.60 12.22 4.70
N ALA A 91 13.26 13.01 5.73
CA ALA A 91 11.90 13.48 5.95
C ALA A 91 11.40 14.38 4.81
N ALA A 92 12.23 15.30 4.32
CA ALA A 92 11.90 16.19 3.21
C ALA A 92 11.66 15.42 1.90
N HIS A 93 12.50 14.44 1.59
CA HIS A 93 12.31 13.58 0.42
C HIS A 93 10.98 12.82 0.47
N LEU A 94 10.63 12.26 1.62
CA LEU A 94 9.39 11.51 1.79
C LEU A 94 8.15 12.41 1.82
N ALA A 95 8.27 13.64 2.36
CA ALA A 95 7.21 14.65 2.25
C ALA A 95 6.95 15.02 0.78
N ALA A 96 8.00 15.22 -0.02
CA ALA A 96 7.85 15.48 -1.45
C ALA A 96 7.20 14.30 -2.21
N MET A 97 7.43 13.05 -1.76
CA MET A 97 6.70 11.90 -2.29
C MET A 97 5.21 11.93 -1.91
N PHE A 98 4.86 12.32 -0.69
CA PHE A 98 3.47 12.52 -0.30
C PHE A 98 2.80 13.56 -1.19
N ASP A 99 3.39 14.76 -1.34
CA ASP A 99 2.80 15.84 -2.15
C ASP A 99 2.59 15.45 -3.63
N LYS A 100 3.42 14.55 -4.15
CA LYS A 100 3.31 14.10 -5.54
C LYS A 100 2.18 13.09 -5.77
N PHE A 101 1.81 12.32 -4.76
CA PHE A 101 1.00 11.11 -4.94
C PHE A 101 -0.23 11.02 -4.01
N ALA A 102 -0.33 11.88 -2.99
CA ALA A 102 -1.48 12.01 -2.10
C ALA A 102 -2.30 13.25 -2.44
#